data_AF-A0A068USL5-F1
#
_entry.id   AF-A0A068USL5-F1
#
_cell.length_a   1.000
_cell.length_b   1.000
_cell.length_c   1.000
_cell.angle_alpha   90.00
_cell.angle_beta   90.00
_cell.angle_gamma   90.00
#
_symmetry.space_group_name_H-M   'P 1'
#
loop_
_entity.id
_entity.type
_entity.pdbx_description
1 polymer ?
#
loop_
_entity_poly.entity_id
_entity_poly.type
_entity_poly.pdbx_seq_one_letter_code
_entity_poly.pdbx_strand_id
1 'polypeptide(L)'
;MCPDLLATPLRTVLRPAVTFLLWEAHVSGKDLHHVINRRPRLFTCSVNRRLRPTLYFLRGTIGIDDVSRCAPLLSCCVESKFIPRLDYFLKLGIPKREAISLFRRFPSLFCYSI
;
A
#
# COMPACT_ATOMS: atom_id res chain seq x y z
N MET A 1 -3.54 9.36 14.84
CA MET A 1 -2.37 10.19 15.15
C MET A 1 -1.11 9.34 15.01
N CYS A 2 -0.04 9.86 14.38
CA CYS A 2 1.22 9.13 14.17
C CYS A 2 2.36 9.91 14.83
N PRO A 3 2.73 9.60 16.09
CA PRO A 3 3.72 10.37 16.84
C PRO A 3 5.10 10.35 16.15
N ASP A 4 5.44 9.25 15.47
CA ASP A 4 6.70 9.09 14.73
C ASP A 4 6.89 10.14 13.60
N LEU A 5 5.80 10.62 13.01
CA LEU A 5 5.85 11.64 11.96
C LEU A 5 6.29 13.01 12.52
N LEU A 6 5.98 13.27 13.79
CA LEU A 6 6.36 14.50 14.49
C LEU A 6 7.76 14.39 15.09
N ALA A 7 8.20 13.18 15.44
CA ALA A 7 9.50 12.91 16.04
C ALA A 7 10.65 12.87 15.01
N THR A 8 10.35 12.62 13.73
CA THR A 8 11.36 12.55 12.67
C THR A 8 11.41 13.85 11.87
N PRO A 9 12.60 14.27 11.37
CA PRO A 9 12.69 15.45 10.52
C PRO A 9 11.86 15.24 9.25
N LEU A 10 10.72 15.93 9.17
CA LEU A 10 9.75 15.82 8.08
C LEU A 10 10.42 15.93 6.71
N ARG A 11 11.44 16.78 6.59
CA ARG A 11 12.11 17.04 5.31
C ARG A 11 12.82 15.81 4.72
N THR A 12 13.36 14.92 5.56
CA THR A 12 14.09 13.73 5.10
C THR A 12 13.17 12.54 4.82
N VAL A 13 12.05 12.46 5.54
CA VAL A 13 11.10 11.35 5.46
C VAL A 13 10.02 11.61 4.40
N LEU A 14 9.54 12.85 4.31
CA LEU A 14 8.42 13.23 3.45
C LEU A 14 8.85 13.34 1.97
N ARG A 15 10.01 13.93 1.70
CA ARG A 15 10.51 14.12 0.32
C ARG A 15 10.59 12.81 -0.48
N PRO A 16 11.28 11.74 -0.02
CA PRO A 16 11.40 10.51 -0.80
C PRO A 16 10.06 9.80 -1.01
N ALA A 17 9.18 9.79 0.00
CA ALA A 17 7.86 9.20 -0.12
C ALA A 17 6.94 9.99 -1.06
N VAL A 18 6.96 11.33 -1.03
CA VAL A 18 6.21 12.18 -1.97
C VAL A 18 6.73 12.01 -3.40
N THR A 19 8.05 12.00 -3.61
CA THR A 19 8.60 11.76 -4.95
C THR A 19 8.21 10.39 -5.48
N PHE A 20 8.26 9.37 -4.64
CA PHE A 20 7.79 8.03 -5.01
C PHE A 20 6.30 8.02 -5.41
N LEU A 21 5.45 8.69 -4.63
CA LEU A 21 4.01 8.74 -4.91
C LEU A 21 3.70 9.44 -6.23
N LEU A 22 4.35 10.58 -6.51
CA LEU A 22 4.13 11.35 -7.72
C LEU A 22 4.70 10.65 -8.97
N TRP A 23 5.93 10.14 -8.89
CA TRP A 23 6.67 9.66 -10.07
C TRP A 23 6.54 8.16 -10.32
N GLU A 24 6.49 7.32 -9.29
CA GLU A 24 6.45 5.85 -9.47
C GLU A 24 5.02 5.31 -9.33
N ALA A 25 4.30 5.76 -8.30
CA ALA A 25 2.92 5.34 -8.05
C ALA A 25 1.89 6.12 -8.89
N HIS A 26 2.30 7.17 -9.60
CA HIS A 26 1.46 8.03 -10.45
C HIS A 26 0.24 8.62 -9.70
N VAL A 27 0.40 8.93 -8.41
CA VAL A 27 -0.63 9.61 -7.63
C VAL A 27 -0.65 11.08 -8.04
N SER A 28 -1.81 11.59 -8.44
CA SER A 28 -1.96 13.01 -8.75
C SER A 28 -1.66 13.87 -7.53
N GLY A 29 -1.02 15.03 -7.74
CA GLY A 29 -0.79 16.01 -6.65
C GLY A 29 -2.09 16.43 -5.95
N LYS A 30 -3.22 16.42 -6.68
CA LYS A 30 -4.55 16.67 -6.11
C LYS A 30 -4.98 15.59 -5.13
N ASP A 31 -4.61 14.33 -5.33
CA ASP A 31 -5.00 13.21 -4.46
C ASP A 31 -4.05 13.00 -3.27
N LEU A 32 -2.88 13.65 -3.32
CA LEU A 32 -1.85 13.50 -2.31
C LEU A 32 -2.36 13.87 -0.90
N HIS A 33 -3.18 14.92 -0.77
CA HIS A 33 -3.78 15.30 0.51
C HIS A 33 -4.68 14.20 1.08
N HIS A 34 -5.41 13.47 0.22
CA HIS A 34 -6.24 12.35 0.64
C HIS A 34 -5.38 11.19 1.17
N VAL A 35 -4.27 10.89 0.50
CA VAL A 35 -3.31 9.86 0.95
C VAL A 35 -2.69 10.24 2.29
N ILE A 36 -2.29 11.51 2.46
CA ILE A 36 -1.74 12.04 3.71
C ILE A 36 -2.73 11.89 4.86
N ASN A 37 -3.98 12.32 4.66
CA ASN A 37 -5.00 12.29 5.72
C ASN A 37 -5.41 10.85 6.08
N ARG A 38 -5.50 9.94 5.09
CA ARG A 38 -5.87 8.54 5.32
C ARG A 38 -4.76 7.73 5.99
N ARG A 39 -3.51 7.95 5.60
CA ARG A 39 -2.39 7.08 6.00
C ARG A 39 -1.07 7.84 6.17
N PRO A 40 -0.95 8.70 7.20
CA PRO A 40 0.28 9.46 7.43
C PRO A 40 1.50 8.57 7.72
N ARG A 41 1.30 7.33 8.21
CA ARG A 41 2.39 6.34 8.37
C ARG A 41 3.07 5.93 7.05
N LEU A 42 2.47 6.21 5.90
CA LEU A 42 3.09 5.91 4.61
C LEU A 42 4.41 6.66 4.46
N PHE A 43 4.49 7.90 4.95
CA PHE A 43 5.70 8.70 4.85
C PHE A 43 6.84 8.15 5.69
N THR A 44 6.54 7.55 6.86
CA THR A 44 7.56 6.94 7.72
C THR A 44 8.02 5.56 7.22
N CYS A 45 7.40 5.01 6.17
CA CYS A 45 7.81 3.73 5.58
C CYS A 45 8.99 3.92 4.63
N SER A 46 9.95 2.98 4.67
CA SER A 46 11.04 2.96 3.70
C SER A 46 10.51 2.77 2.27
N VAL A 47 10.89 3.68 1.37
CA VAL A 47 10.53 3.58 -0.05
C VAL A 47 11.03 2.27 -0.66
N ASN A 48 12.32 1.95 -0.45
CA ASN A 48 12.97 0.78 -1.05
C ASN A 48 12.51 -0.54 -0.43
N ARG A 49 12.36 -0.59 0.89
CA ARG A 49 12.03 -1.84 1.60
C ARG A 49 10.52 -2.10 1.71
N ARG A 50 9.67 -1.09 1.50
CA ARG A 50 8.23 -1.23 1.72
C ARG A 50 7.38 -0.71 0.57
N LEU A 51 7.52 0.56 0.21
CA LEU A 51 6.60 1.17 -0.76
C LEU A 51 6.77 0.57 -2.17
N ARG A 52 8.02 0.46 -2.66
CA ARG A 52 8.34 -0.12 -3.98
C ARG A 52 7.95 -1.60 -4.11
N PRO A 53 8.35 -2.51 -3.20
CA PRO A 53 7.91 -3.90 -3.26
C PRO A 53 6.38 -4.04 -3.27
N THR A 54 5.70 -3.21 -2.48
CA THR A 54 4.24 -3.22 -2.43
C THR A 54 3.62 -2.73 -3.74
N LEU A 55 4.18 -1.68 -4.34
CA LEU A 55 3.75 -1.20 -5.66
C LEU A 55 3.90 -2.27 -6.73
N TYR A 56 5.04 -2.97 -6.77
CA TYR A 56 5.27 -4.05 -7.72
C TYR A 56 4.34 -5.24 -7.50
N PHE A 57 4.05 -5.57 -6.25
CA PHE A 57 3.07 -6.61 -5.93
C PHE A 57 1.65 -6.21 -6.41
N LEU A 58 1.22 -4.98 -6.14
CA LEU A 58 -0.09 -4.48 -6.56
C LEU A 58 -0.24 -4.44 -8.08
N ARG A 59 0.78 -3.96 -8.81
CA ARG A 59 0.76 -3.91 -10.28
C ARG A 59 0.95 -5.28 -10.92
N GLY A 60 1.97 -6.03 -10.50
CA GLY A 60 2.35 -7.29 -11.14
C GLY A 60 1.52 -8.49 -10.72
N THR A 61 1.31 -8.69 -9.41
CA THR A 61 0.59 -9.88 -8.90
C THR A 61 -0.91 -9.63 -8.84
N ILE A 62 -1.31 -8.49 -8.31
CA ILE A 62 -2.73 -8.17 -8.19
C ILE A 62 -3.27 -7.61 -9.51
N GLY A 63 -2.50 -6.88 -10.32
CA GLY A 63 -3.00 -6.28 -11.58
C GLY A 63 -3.84 -5.03 -11.34
N ILE A 64 -3.42 -4.17 -10.41
CA ILE A 64 -3.98 -2.84 -10.19
C ILE A 64 -3.08 -1.82 -10.89
N ASP A 65 -3.56 -1.23 -11.98
CA ASP A 65 -2.82 -0.22 -12.73
C ASP A 65 -2.84 1.14 -12.03
N ASP A 66 -4.04 1.58 -11.62
CA ASP A 66 -4.23 2.83 -10.89
C ASP A 66 -4.17 2.60 -9.37
N VAL A 67 -3.00 2.88 -8.81
CA VAL A 67 -2.72 2.68 -7.39
C VAL A 67 -3.15 3.90 -6.56
N SER A 68 -3.61 4.99 -7.18
CA SER A 68 -4.03 6.20 -6.45
C SER A 68 -5.12 5.92 -5.41
N ARG A 69 -6.14 5.15 -5.80
CA ARG A 69 -7.28 4.77 -4.95
C ARG A 69 -6.92 3.82 -3.82
N CYS A 70 -5.80 3.13 -3.95
CA CYS A 70 -5.29 2.16 -2.99
C CYS A 70 -3.89 2.53 -2.45
N ALA A 71 -3.49 3.79 -2.59
CA ALA A 71 -2.21 4.30 -2.10
C ALA A 71 -1.98 4.01 -0.60
N PRO A 72 -2.99 4.03 0.30
CA PRO A 72 -2.81 3.62 1.69
C PRO A 72 -2.24 2.20 1.87
N LEU A 73 -2.50 1.29 0.92
CA LEU A 73 -1.99 -0.09 0.94
C LEU A 73 -0.47 -0.15 0.79
N LEU A 74 0.15 0.84 0.14
CA LEU A 74 1.61 0.89 -0.07
C LEU A 74 2.40 0.89 1.24
N SER A 75 1.76 1.33 2.35
CA SER A 75 2.34 1.28 3.70
C SER A 75 2.32 -0.12 4.34
N CYS A 76 1.60 -1.08 3.76
CA CYS A 76 1.53 -2.46 4.25
C CYS A 76 2.74 -3.27 3.81
N CYS A 77 3.13 -4.27 4.58
CA CYS A 77 4.17 -5.21 4.18
C CYS A 77 3.54 -6.38 3.42
N VAL A 78 3.97 -6.63 2.18
CA VAL A 78 3.42 -7.70 1.34
C VAL A 78 3.56 -9.07 2.01
N GLU A 79 4.75 -9.36 2.52
CA GLU A 79 5.12 -10.67 3.08
C GLU A 79 4.34 -11.00 4.35
N SER A 80 4.14 -10.02 5.23
CA SER A 80 3.44 -10.25 6.49
C SER A 80 1.94 -9.98 6.44
N LYS A 81 1.46 -9.18 5.47
CA LYS A 81 0.03 -8.85 5.37
C LYS A 81 -0.66 -9.52 4.18
N PHE A 82 -0.16 -9.38 2.97
CA PHE A 82 -0.93 -9.78 1.79
C PHE A 82 -0.78 -11.25 1.46
N ILE A 83 0.43 -11.79 1.51
CA ILE A 83 0.68 -13.21 1.21
C ILE A 83 -0.11 -14.14 2.15
N PRO A 84 -0.03 -13.99 3.49
CA PRO A 84 -0.72 -14.92 4.39
C PRO A 84 -2.24 -14.88 4.24
N ARG A 85 -2.80 -13.71 3.89
CA ARG A 85 -4.24 -13.55 3.69
C ARG A 85 -4.70 -14.14 2.35
N LEU A 86 -3.90 -14.00 1.30
CA LEU A 86 -4.17 -14.69 0.04
C LEU A 86 -4.10 -16.20 0.23
N ASP A 87 -3.08 -16.70 0.93
CA ASP A 87 -2.95 -18.12 1.25
C ASP A 87 -4.11 -18.63 2.10
N TYR A 88 -4.65 -17.81 3.00
CA TYR A 88 -5.85 -18.15 3.76
C TYR A 88 -7.06 -18.39 2.84
N PHE A 89 -7.30 -17.52 1.86
CA PHE A 89 -8.38 -17.72 0.89
C PHE A 89 -8.16 -18.97 0.03
N LEU A 90 -6.91 -19.25 -0.37
CA LEU A 90 -6.57 -20.47 -1.09
C LEU A 90 -6.87 -21.72 -0.26
N LYS A 91 -6.55 -21.69 1.05
CA LYS A 91 -6.86 -22.79 1.99
C LYS A 91 -8.36 -23.00 2.20
N LEU A 92 -9.17 -21.96 2.05
CA LEU A 92 -10.63 -22.07 2.05
C LEU A 92 -11.21 -22.64 0.75
N GLY A 93 -10.35 -22.99 -0.23
CA GLY A 93 -10.77 -23.51 -1.54
C GLY A 93 -11.10 -22.43 -2.56
N ILE A 94 -10.89 -21.15 -2.25
CA ILE A 94 -11.07 -20.07 -3.21
C ILE A 94 -9.90 -20.08 -4.20
N PRO A 95 -10.14 -20.18 -5.51
CA PRO A 95 -9.05 -20.20 -6.49
C PRO A 95 -8.32 -18.86 -6.50
N LYS A 96 -7.01 -18.89 -6.79
CA LYS A 96 -6.13 -17.70 -6.79
C LYS A 96 -6.70 -16.53 -7.61
N ARG A 97 -7.30 -16.82 -8.76
CA ARG A 97 -7.92 -15.82 -9.64
C ARG A 97 -9.06 -15.07 -8.94
N GLU A 98 -9.90 -15.78 -8.20
CA GLU A 98 -10.99 -15.19 -7.42
C GLU A 98 -10.47 -14.42 -6.22
N ALA A 99 -9.48 -14.95 -5.50
CA ALA A 99 -8.84 -14.24 -4.39
C ALA A 99 -8.23 -12.90 -4.83
N ILE A 100 -7.56 -12.87 -5.99
CA ILE A 100 -7.05 -11.64 -6.61
C ILE A 100 -8.21 -10.70 -6.99
N SER A 101 -9.30 -11.24 -7.54
CA SER A 101 -10.49 -10.44 -7.88
C SER A 101 -11.12 -9.80 -6.64
N LEU A 102 -11.21 -10.54 -5.53
CA LEU A 102 -11.64 -10.04 -4.22
C LEU A 102 -10.70 -8.94 -3.71
N PHE A 103 -9.38 -9.11 -3.85
CA PHE A 103 -8.42 -8.08 -3.48
C PHE A 103 -8.64 -6.79 -4.26
N ARG A 104 -8.82 -6.86 -5.59
CA ARG A 104 -9.06 -5.67 -6.43
C ARG A 104 -10.33 -4.94 -6.02
N ARG A 105 -11.38 -5.70 -5.70
CA ARG A 105 -12.71 -5.17 -5.42
C ARG A 105 -12.83 -4.63 -3.99
N PHE A 106 -12.14 -5.27 -3.03
CA PHE A 106 -12.15 -4.90 -1.61
C PHE A 106 -10.74 -4.93 -1.00
N PRO A 107 -9.83 -4.01 -1.41
CA PRO A 107 -8.44 -4.07 -0.96
C PRO A 107 -8.27 -3.84 0.54
N SER A 108 -9.18 -3.05 1.14
CA SER A 108 -9.19 -2.78 2.58
C SER A 108 -9.38 -4.04 3.42
N LEU A 109 -10.08 -5.04 2.91
CA LEU A 109 -10.31 -6.32 3.58
C LEU A 109 -8.97 -7.00 3.96
N PHE A 110 -7.97 -6.85 3.10
CA PHE A 110 -6.63 -7.39 3.30
C PHE A 110 -5.76 -6.59 4.27
N CYS A 111 -6.26 -5.48 4.81
CA CYS A 111 -5.56 -4.67 5.80
C CYS A 111 -5.98 -4.94 7.24
N TYR A 112 -7.16 -5.53 7.46
CA TYR A 112 -7.68 -5.88 8.79
C TYR A 112 -6.91 -7.06 9.39
N SER A 113 -6.68 -7.00 10.69
CA SER A 113 -6.16 -8.15 11.45
C SER A 113 -7.21 -9.26 11.46
N ILE A 114 -6.74 -10.49 11.31
CA ILE A 114 -7.50 -11.72 11.56
C ILE A 114 -7.04 -12.22 12.92
#